data_AF-A0A2Z6NW11-F1
#
_entry.id   AF-A0A2Z6NW11-F1
#
_cell.length_a   1.000
_cell.length_b   1.000
_cell.length_c   1.000
_cell.angle_alpha   90.00
_cell.angle_beta   90.00
_cell.angle_gamma   90.00
#
_symmetry.space_group_name_H-M   'P 1'
#
loop_
_entity.id
_entity.type
_entity.pdbx_description
1 polymer ?
#
loop_
_entity_poly.entity_id
_entity_poly.type
_entity_poly.pdbx_seq_one_letter_code
_entity_poly.pdbx_strand_id
1 'polypeptide(L)'
;MGSCLCLAKGAAETLKFNMALIVLTMCRRTLTKLRGTFLSQIIPFDDNINFHKIIAVGVVIGTLIHVGMHVSCDFPRMISCPKDKFMPVLGHSFDYQQPTFLTLVESIPGSTGIFMVCIMAFTFTLATHNFRKSVVKLPSPLHHLAGFNSFWYAHHLLILVYILLVMHGYFLFLNKDWKSKTTWMYLAVPLVLYTTERIHPFYKGKDHRVNIIKAIIYTGNVLALYMTKPAAFKYKSGMYLFVKCPDISKFEWHPFSITSAPGDDYLSVHIRTLGDWTTELRNTFAKTSYRKDSFSTNNPSDEDRKGPERAYFYWVTREQASFEWFKGVMDDIAEYDNDGVIEMHNYLTSVYEEGDARSALIAMIQKLQHAKNGVDVVSESRIRTHFARPNWKKVFSQLADTHQSSRIDLVLSGKHGRVGSQMKACYSNHMPIVIFS
;
A
#
# COMPACT_ATOMS: atom_id res chain seq x y z
N MET A 1 -23.84 30.46 24.00
CA MET A 1 -23.42 29.15 23.44
C MET A 1 -22.46 28.38 24.36
N GLY A 2 -21.55 29.04 25.09
CA GLY A 2 -20.77 28.40 26.17
C GLY A 2 -19.86 27.28 25.69
N SER A 3 -19.65 26.25 26.51
CA SER A 3 -18.75 25.11 26.20
C SER A 3 -19.10 24.37 24.91
N CYS A 4 -20.36 24.41 24.45
CA CYS A 4 -20.77 23.77 23.21
C CYS A 4 -20.05 24.33 21.99
N LEU A 5 -19.97 25.66 21.91
CA LEU A 5 -19.26 26.34 20.82
C LEU A 5 -17.77 26.05 20.87
N CYS A 6 -17.18 26.00 22.08
CA CYS A 6 -15.76 25.68 22.26
C CYS A 6 -15.45 24.26 21.77
N LEU A 7 -16.30 23.28 22.12
CA LEU A 7 -16.16 21.90 21.66
C LEU A 7 -16.36 21.79 20.14
N ALA A 8 -17.40 22.44 19.59
CA ALA A 8 -17.66 22.46 18.15
C ALA A 8 -16.48 23.07 17.35
N LYS A 9 -15.94 24.20 17.81
CA LYS A 9 -14.79 24.86 17.19
C LYS A 9 -13.50 24.06 17.36
N GLY A 10 -13.23 23.51 18.54
CA GLY A 10 -12.05 22.67 18.79
C GLY A 10 -12.06 21.41 17.92
N ALA A 11 -13.22 20.75 17.80
CA ALA A 11 -13.41 19.63 16.89
C ALA A 11 -13.22 20.05 15.42
N ALA A 12 -13.70 21.24 15.03
CA ALA A 12 -13.51 21.78 13.69
C ALA A 12 -12.02 22.02 13.35
N GLU A 13 -11.24 22.64 14.26
CA GLU A 13 -9.80 22.85 14.03
C GLU A 13 -9.05 21.50 13.96
N THR A 14 -9.42 20.55 14.82
CA THR A 14 -8.85 19.19 14.79
C THR A 14 -9.17 18.48 13.48
N LEU A 15 -10.39 18.64 12.96
CA LEU A 15 -10.79 18.11 11.65
C LEU A 15 -9.98 18.73 10.52
N LYS A 16 -9.84 20.06 10.47
CA LYS A 16 -9.03 20.74 9.45
C LYS A 16 -7.59 20.23 9.45
N PHE A 17 -7.00 20.07 10.63
CA PHE A 17 -5.67 19.53 10.80
C PHE A 17 -5.55 18.08 10.32
N ASN A 18 -6.49 17.21 10.70
CA ASN A 18 -6.49 15.81 10.26
C ASN A 18 -6.73 15.68 8.75
N MET A 19 -7.60 16.51 8.16
CA MET A 19 -7.82 16.58 6.71
C MET A 19 -6.56 17.10 5.98
N ALA A 20 -5.80 18.03 6.58
CA ALA A 20 -4.50 18.43 6.06
C ALA A 20 -3.46 17.29 6.11
N LEU A 21 -3.36 16.58 7.24
CA LEU A 21 -2.38 15.51 7.41
C LEU A 21 -2.66 14.28 6.55
N ILE A 22 -3.94 13.90 6.39
CA ILE A 22 -4.31 12.64 5.74
C ILE A 22 -3.86 12.60 4.28
N VAL A 23 -3.81 13.73 3.57
CA VAL A 23 -3.30 13.79 2.18
C VAL A 23 -1.78 13.66 2.11
N LEU A 24 -1.06 14.18 3.11
CA LEU A 24 0.41 14.08 3.17
C LEU A 24 0.85 12.63 3.32
N THR A 25 0.10 11.81 4.06
CA THR A 25 0.39 10.37 4.19
C THR A 25 0.33 9.61 2.86
N MET A 26 -0.35 10.18 1.86
CA MET A 26 -0.50 9.60 0.52
C MET A 26 0.45 10.19 -0.53
N CYS A 27 1.36 11.09 -0.11
CA CYS A 27 2.46 11.60 -0.94
C CYS A 27 3.63 10.61 -0.97
N ARG A 28 3.37 9.39 -1.47
CA ARG A 28 4.30 8.25 -1.44
C ARG A 28 5.68 8.58 -1.99
N ARG A 29 5.80 9.31 -3.09
CA ARG A 29 7.13 9.61 -3.68
C ARG A 29 7.93 10.55 -2.82
N THR A 30 7.27 11.56 -2.25
CA THR A 30 7.88 12.48 -1.30
C THR A 30 8.31 11.73 -0.04
N LEU A 31 7.44 10.86 0.50
CA LEU A 31 7.75 10.03 1.67
C LEU A 31 8.93 9.08 1.40
N THR A 32 9.00 8.44 0.22
CA THR A 32 10.15 7.59 -0.16
C THR A 32 11.45 8.40 -0.22
N LYS A 33 11.42 9.65 -0.70
CA LYS A 33 12.61 10.52 -0.68
C LYS A 33 13.03 10.87 0.76
N LEU A 34 12.07 11.25 1.60
CA LEU A 34 12.32 11.60 3.01
C LEU A 34 12.85 10.41 3.81
N ARG A 35 12.40 9.19 3.47
CA ARG A 35 12.94 7.96 4.03
C ARG A 35 14.44 7.79 3.79
N GLY A 36 14.97 8.26 2.67
CA GLY A 36 16.41 8.23 2.38
C GLY A 36 17.24 9.26 3.17
N THR A 37 16.62 10.04 4.05
CA THR A 37 17.28 11.07 4.86
C THR A 37 17.38 10.66 6.34
N PHE A 38 18.06 11.46 7.16
CA PHE A 38 18.16 11.26 8.61
C PHE A 38 16.78 11.20 9.31
N LEU A 39 15.75 11.79 8.70
CA LEU A 39 14.39 11.81 9.26
C LEU A 39 13.79 10.41 9.42
N SER A 40 14.26 9.40 8.69
CA SER A 40 13.78 8.02 8.81
C SER A 40 14.08 7.37 10.16
N GLN A 41 15.07 7.89 10.89
CA GLN A 41 15.40 7.43 12.24
C GLN A 41 14.36 7.90 13.29
N ILE A 42 13.66 9.00 12.99
CA ILE A 42 12.69 9.63 13.90
C ILE A 42 11.26 9.30 13.47
N ILE A 43 11.00 9.30 12.17
CA ILE A 43 9.66 9.15 11.59
C ILE A 43 9.58 7.84 10.80
N PRO A 44 8.67 6.91 11.17
CA PRO A 44 8.48 5.65 10.45
C PRO A 44 7.68 5.87 9.16
N PHE A 45 8.33 6.39 8.13
CA PHE A 45 7.69 6.70 6.84
C PHE A 45 7.07 5.48 6.14
N ASP A 46 7.52 4.26 6.46
CA ASP A 46 7.01 3.00 5.90
C ASP A 46 5.59 2.66 6.40
N ASP A 47 5.19 3.20 7.55
CA ASP A 47 3.87 3.00 8.14
C ASP A 47 2.84 4.06 7.70
N ASN A 48 3.12 4.81 6.64
CA ASN A 48 2.25 5.88 6.15
C ASN A 48 0.79 5.45 5.90
N ILE A 49 0.56 4.23 5.40
CA ILE A 49 -0.78 3.69 5.18
C ILE A 49 -1.47 3.35 6.52
N ASN A 50 -0.74 2.88 7.52
CA ASN A 50 -1.30 2.62 8.84
C ASN A 50 -1.63 3.94 9.55
N PHE A 51 -0.73 4.92 9.46
CA PHE A 51 -0.95 6.26 9.98
C PHE A 51 -2.15 6.95 9.32
N HIS A 52 -2.31 6.81 8.00
CA HIS A 52 -3.50 7.28 7.28
C HIS A 52 -4.82 6.75 7.87
N LYS A 53 -4.88 5.46 8.21
CA LYS A 53 -6.07 4.87 8.84
C LYS A 53 -6.33 5.44 10.24
N ILE A 54 -5.28 5.67 11.02
CA ILE A 54 -5.40 6.28 12.35
C ILE A 54 -5.95 7.72 12.23
N ILE A 55 -5.42 8.51 11.30
CA ILE A 55 -5.95 9.86 11.02
C ILE A 55 -7.41 9.78 10.59
N ALA A 56 -7.78 8.83 9.72
CA ALA A 56 -9.17 8.65 9.30
C ALA A 56 -10.11 8.37 10.49
N VAL A 57 -9.68 7.56 11.48
CA VAL A 57 -10.43 7.37 12.74
C VAL A 57 -10.56 8.69 13.50
N GLY A 58 -9.49 9.48 13.59
CA GLY A 58 -9.53 10.82 14.17
C GLY A 58 -10.52 11.75 13.46
N VAL A 59 -10.62 11.68 12.12
CA VAL A 59 -11.62 12.42 11.33
C VAL A 59 -13.03 11.98 11.70
N VAL A 60 -13.31 10.68 11.85
CA VAL A 60 -14.64 10.19 12.27
C VAL A 60 -15.01 10.75 13.63
N ILE A 61 -14.14 10.61 14.62
CA ILE A 61 -14.40 11.07 15.99
C ILE A 61 -14.62 12.59 16.01
N GLY A 62 -13.73 13.35 15.35
CA GLY A 62 -13.87 14.80 15.24
C GLY A 62 -15.18 15.22 14.57
N THR A 63 -15.62 14.49 13.54
CA THR A 63 -16.86 14.77 12.80
C THR A 63 -18.08 14.53 13.68
N LEU A 64 -18.11 13.41 14.40
CA LEU A 64 -19.21 13.08 15.32
C LEU A 64 -19.35 14.15 16.42
N ILE A 65 -18.23 14.59 17.01
CA ILE A 65 -18.24 15.67 18.01
C ILE A 65 -18.71 16.97 17.36
N HIS A 66 -18.10 17.39 16.25
CA HIS A 66 -18.43 18.66 15.60
C HIS A 66 -19.90 18.75 15.17
N VAL A 67 -20.41 17.75 14.45
CA VAL A 67 -21.80 17.68 13.99
C VAL A 67 -22.75 17.54 15.18
N GLY A 68 -22.40 16.67 16.14
CA GLY A 68 -23.19 16.46 17.35
C GLY A 68 -23.38 17.76 18.12
N MET A 69 -22.32 18.53 18.36
CA MET A 69 -22.40 19.81 19.07
C MET A 69 -23.24 20.85 18.31
N HIS A 70 -23.12 20.90 16.97
CA HIS A 70 -23.93 21.82 16.17
C HIS A 70 -25.43 21.49 16.24
N VAL A 71 -25.80 20.23 16.00
CA VAL A 71 -27.21 19.81 15.93
C VAL A 71 -27.86 19.74 17.30
N SER A 72 -27.16 19.22 18.32
CA SER A 72 -27.74 18.98 19.64
C SER A 72 -27.65 20.18 20.59
N CYS A 73 -26.71 21.11 20.37
CA CYS A 73 -26.47 22.19 21.32
C CYS A 73 -26.44 23.59 20.67
N ASP A 74 -25.59 23.85 19.69
CA ASP A 74 -25.42 25.21 19.17
C ASP A 74 -26.67 25.72 18.44
N PHE A 75 -27.24 24.92 17.53
CA PHE A 75 -28.45 25.31 16.80
C PHE A 75 -29.64 25.50 17.76
N PRO A 76 -29.98 24.54 18.65
CA PRO A 76 -31.06 24.74 19.63
C PRO A 76 -30.87 25.98 20.52
N ARG A 77 -29.63 26.26 20.96
CA ARG A 77 -29.33 27.45 21.79
C ARG A 77 -29.41 28.76 21.01
N MET A 78 -29.15 28.74 19.72
CA MET A 78 -29.24 29.92 18.86
C MET A 78 -30.69 30.30 18.58
N ILE A 79 -31.54 29.31 18.28
CA ILE A 79 -32.96 29.53 17.96
C ILE A 79 -33.81 29.83 19.20
N SER A 80 -33.44 29.29 20.37
CA SER A 80 -34.15 29.53 21.65
C SER A 80 -33.66 30.77 22.40
N CYS A 81 -32.62 31.46 21.88
CA CYS A 81 -32.07 32.64 22.52
C CYS A 81 -33.11 33.77 22.54
N PRO A 82 -33.34 34.44 23.69
CA PRO A 82 -34.15 35.65 23.75
C PRO A 82 -33.65 36.72 22.77
N LYS A 83 -34.57 37.37 22.02
CA LYS A 83 -34.23 38.30 20.93
C LYS A 83 -33.40 39.50 21.41
N ASP A 84 -33.66 39.99 22.62
CA ASP A 84 -32.91 41.05 23.30
C ASP A 84 -31.43 40.70 23.48
N LYS A 85 -31.08 39.41 23.62
CA LYS A 85 -29.69 38.93 23.67
C LYS A 85 -29.15 38.57 22.30
N PHE A 86 -29.98 38.01 21.43
CA PHE A 86 -29.55 37.57 20.10
C PHE A 86 -29.15 38.75 19.21
N MET A 87 -29.96 39.80 19.14
CA MET A 87 -29.74 40.94 18.24
C MET A 87 -28.40 41.67 18.47
N PRO A 88 -28.00 42.04 19.70
CA PRO A 88 -26.72 42.72 19.91
C PRO A 88 -25.51 41.81 19.73
N VAL A 89 -25.62 40.50 19.98
CA VAL A 89 -24.46 39.58 19.98
C VAL A 89 -24.26 38.88 18.62
N LEU A 90 -25.35 38.39 18.02
CA LEU A 90 -25.34 37.58 16.81
C LEU A 90 -26.11 38.21 15.64
N GLY A 91 -26.88 39.27 15.88
CA GLY A 91 -27.73 39.89 14.86
C GLY A 91 -26.96 40.26 13.59
N HIS A 92 -25.80 40.92 13.71
CA HIS A 92 -24.96 41.27 12.56
C HIS A 92 -24.51 40.06 11.70
N SER A 93 -24.38 38.87 12.30
CA SER A 93 -23.99 37.67 11.58
C SER A 93 -25.13 37.04 10.76
N PHE A 94 -26.38 37.38 11.11
CA PHE A 94 -27.60 36.85 10.50
C PHE A 94 -28.51 37.96 9.97
N ASP A 95 -27.94 39.10 9.57
CA ASP A 95 -28.66 40.25 9.00
C ASP A 95 -29.85 40.72 9.88
N TYR A 96 -29.64 40.66 11.20
CA TYR A 96 -30.60 40.99 12.26
C TYR A 96 -31.91 40.18 12.21
N GLN A 97 -31.87 39.00 11.59
CA GLN A 97 -32.96 38.04 11.60
C GLN A 97 -32.53 36.80 12.36
N GLN A 98 -33.29 36.45 13.41
CA GLN A 98 -33.01 35.23 14.17
C GLN A 98 -33.40 34.02 13.33
N PRO A 99 -32.46 33.10 13.03
CA PRO A 99 -32.74 31.97 12.15
C PRO A 99 -33.60 30.91 12.86
N THR A 100 -34.31 30.11 12.07
CA THR A 100 -34.94 28.87 12.52
C THR A 100 -33.99 27.68 12.33
N PHE A 101 -34.32 26.53 12.92
CA PHE A 101 -33.51 25.32 12.78
C PHE A 101 -33.32 24.92 11.31
N LEU A 102 -34.40 24.94 10.52
CA LEU A 102 -34.34 24.60 9.09
C LEU A 102 -33.47 25.58 8.32
N THR A 103 -33.57 26.89 8.58
CA THR A 103 -32.70 27.87 7.90
C THR A 103 -31.22 27.67 8.22
N LEU A 104 -30.87 27.21 9.42
CA LEU A 104 -29.49 26.85 9.77
C LEU A 104 -29.03 25.59 9.04
N VAL A 105 -29.89 24.59 8.90
CA VAL A 105 -29.59 23.35 8.18
C VAL A 105 -29.46 23.57 6.67
N GLU A 106 -30.34 24.38 6.09
CA GLU A 106 -30.37 24.70 4.65
C GLU A 106 -29.29 25.71 4.24
N SER A 107 -28.73 26.44 5.20
CA SER A 107 -27.59 27.33 4.96
C SER A 107 -26.43 26.62 4.26
N ILE A 108 -25.50 27.40 3.68
CA ILE A 108 -24.32 26.83 3.02
C ILE A 108 -23.50 25.96 4.00
N PRO A 109 -23.14 26.40 5.23
CA PRO A 109 -22.46 25.53 6.18
C PRO A 109 -23.25 24.27 6.57
N GLY A 110 -24.57 24.39 6.78
CA GLY A 110 -25.42 23.25 7.15
C GLY A 110 -25.49 22.19 6.05
N SER A 111 -25.87 22.60 4.84
CA SER A 111 -26.03 21.71 3.69
C SER A 111 -24.70 21.08 3.26
N THR A 112 -23.63 21.87 3.14
CA THR A 112 -22.29 21.34 2.83
C THR A 112 -21.81 20.36 3.90
N GLY A 113 -22.08 20.62 5.19
CA GLY A 113 -21.79 19.72 6.29
C GLY A 113 -22.48 18.35 6.13
N ILE A 114 -23.78 18.36 5.80
CA ILE A 114 -24.56 17.13 5.57
C ILE A 114 -24.00 16.35 4.37
N PHE A 115 -23.78 17.00 3.23
CA PHE A 115 -23.22 16.34 2.06
C PHE A 115 -21.84 15.72 2.35
N MET A 116 -20.97 16.44 3.07
CA MET A 116 -19.67 15.90 3.49
C MET A 116 -19.83 14.65 4.36
N VAL A 117 -20.71 14.69 5.37
CA VAL A 117 -20.94 13.53 6.26
C VAL A 117 -21.48 12.34 5.48
N CYS A 118 -22.46 12.53 4.58
CA CYS A 118 -23.03 11.46 3.77
C CYS A 118 -21.97 10.81 2.86
N ILE A 119 -21.17 11.62 2.16
CA ILE A 119 -20.10 11.11 1.28
C ILE A 119 -19.04 10.39 2.12
N MET A 120 -18.61 10.98 3.24
CA MET A 120 -17.62 10.33 4.11
C MET A 120 -18.14 9.02 4.70
N ALA A 121 -19.39 8.96 5.14
CA ALA A 121 -19.99 7.73 5.65
C ALA A 121 -19.99 6.62 4.59
N PHE A 122 -20.40 6.94 3.36
CA PHE A 122 -20.37 6.01 2.22
C PHE A 122 -18.94 5.53 1.92
N THR A 123 -18.00 6.46 1.77
CA THR A 123 -16.62 6.14 1.40
C THR A 123 -15.87 5.38 2.48
N PHE A 124 -16.05 5.72 3.76
CA PHE A 124 -15.38 5.05 4.87
C PHE A 124 -15.92 3.63 5.09
N THR A 125 -17.22 3.43 4.85
CA THR A 125 -17.83 2.09 4.89
C THR A 125 -17.19 1.17 3.84
N LEU A 126 -17.08 1.63 2.59
CA LEU A 126 -16.44 0.85 1.52
C LEU A 126 -14.93 0.68 1.70
N ALA A 127 -14.28 1.54 2.51
CA ALA A 127 -12.87 1.42 2.84
C ALA A 127 -12.56 0.39 3.94
N THR A 128 -13.58 -0.08 4.67
CA THR A 128 -13.40 -1.12 5.69
C THR A 128 -12.85 -2.41 5.09
N HIS A 129 -12.12 -3.18 5.89
CA HIS A 129 -11.50 -4.44 5.44
C HIS A 129 -12.51 -5.39 4.78
N ASN A 130 -13.69 -5.52 5.39
CA ASN A 130 -14.70 -6.49 4.99
C ASN A 130 -15.31 -6.17 3.61
N PHE A 131 -15.58 -4.89 3.33
CA PHE A 131 -16.10 -4.45 2.02
C PHE A 131 -15.00 -4.43 0.97
N ARG A 132 -13.82 -3.89 1.28
CA ARG A 132 -12.70 -3.77 0.33
C ARG A 132 -12.18 -5.14 -0.15
N LYS A 133 -12.22 -6.17 0.71
CA LYS A 133 -11.80 -7.54 0.38
C LYS A 133 -12.95 -8.43 -0.12
N SER A 134 -14.13 -7.85 -0.38
CA SER A 134 -15.33 -8.58 -0.82
C SER A 134 -15.70 -9.77 0.08
N VAL A 135 -15.45 -9.64 1.40
CA VAL A 135 -15.83 -10.66 2.39
C VAL A 135 -17.35 -10.62 2.57
N VAL A 136 -17.95 -9.43 2.52
CA VAL A 136 -19.40 -9.23 2.57
C VAL A 136 -19.98 -9.45 1.18
N LYS A 137 -20.84 -10.46 1.01
CA LYS A 137 -21.62 -10.67 -0.20
C LYS A 137 -22.94 -9.92 -0.08
N LEU A 138 -23.04 -8.76 -0.70
CA LEU A 138 -24.28 -7.98 -0.71
C LEU A 138 -25.29 -8.61 -1.69
N PRO A 139 -26.60 -8.61 -1.36
CA PRO A 139 -27.64 -9.06 -2.27
C PRO A 139 -27.75 -8.14 -3.50
N SER A 140 -28.29 -8.66 -4.60
CA SER A 140 -28.61 -7.86 -5.79
C SER A 140 -29.60 -6.74 -5.42
N PRO A 141 -29.43 -5.48 -5.87
CA PRO A 141 -28.49 -5.01 -6.90
C PRO A 141 -27.11 -4.55 -6.37
N LEU A 142 -26.86 -4.60 -5.06
CA LEU A 142 -25.71 -3.97 -4.40
C LEU A 142 -24.41 -4.78 -4.46
N HIS A 143 -24.40 -5.95 -5.12
CA HIS A 143 -23.22 -6.82 -5.19
C HIS A 143 -21.96 -6.12 -5.74
N HIS A 144 -22.14 -5.16 -6.65
CA HIS A 144 -21.06 -4.36 -7.25
C HIS A 144 -20.43 -3.32 -6.30
N LEU A 145 -20.99 -3.10 -5.11
CA LEU A 145 -20.46 -2.16 -4.12
C LEU A 145 -19.37 -2.78 -3.23
N ALA A 146 -19.12 -4.09 -3.33
CA ALA A 146 -18.04 -4.76 -2.60
C ALA A 146 -16.85 -5.03 -3.53
N GLY A 147 -15.64 -4.74 -3.05
CA GLY A 147 -14.40 -4.98 -3.80
C GLY A 147 -13.47 -3.79 -3.88
N PHE A 148 -12.28 -4.03 -4.43
CA PHE A 148 -11.24 -3.01 -4.51
C PHE A 148 -11.61 -1.87 -5.47
N ASN A 149 -12.30 -2.17 -6.58
CA ASN A 149 -12.74 -1.16 -7.53
C ASN A 149 -13.76 -0.21 -6.90
N SER A 150 -14.78 -0.74 -6.24
CA SER A 150 -15.80 0.05 -5.54
C SER A 150 -15.19 0.92 -4.44
N PHE A 151 -14.25 0.36 -3.66
CA PHE A 151 -13.43 1.13 -2.73
C PHE A 151 -12.70 2.29 -3.42
N TRP A 152 -12.02 2.03 -4.54
CA TRP A 152 -11.21 3.02 -5.25
C TRP A 152 -12.05 4.16 -5.80
N TYR A 153 -13.15 3.87 -6.50
CA TYR A 153 -14.06 4.89 -7.05
C TYR A 153 -14.72 5.70 -5.94
N ALA A 154 -15.21 5.02 -4.89
CA ALA A 154 -15.77 5.72 -3.74
C ALA A 154 -14.74 6.64 -3.07
N HIS A 155 -13.50 6.18 -2.86
CA HIS A 155 -12.45 7.02 -2.29
C HIS A 155 -12.17 8.30 -3.10
N HIS A 156 -12.35 8.30 -4.43
CA HIS A 156 -12.19 9.51 -5.24
C HIS A 156 -13.30 10.55 -5.00
N LEU A 157 -14.47 10.15 -4.49
CA LEU A 157 -15.50 11.09 -4.05
C LEU A 157 -15.01 12.00 -2.92
N LEU A 158 -13.93 11.64 -2.21
CA LEU A 158 -13.32 12.53 -1.21
C LEU A 158 -12.77 13.82 -1.83
N ILE A 159 -12.49 13.87 -3.14
CA ILE A 159 -12.16 15.13 -3.83
C ILE A 159 -13.31 16.13 -3.68
N LEU A 160 -14.56 15.67 -3.83
CA LEU A 160 -15.75 16.49 -3.63
C LEU A 160 -15.87 16.94 -2.17
N VAL A 161 -15.49 16.09 -1.20
CA VAL A 161 -15.45 16.46 0.22
C VAL A 161 -14.48 17.61 0.48
N TYR A 162 -13.31 17.65 -0.15
CA TYR A 162 -12.38 18.80 -0.02
C TYR A 162 -12.96 20.09 -0.60
N ILE A 163 -13.65 20.02 -1.73
CA ILE A 163 -14.34 21.18 -2.33
C ILE A 163 -15.42 21.69 -1.37
N LEU A 164 -16.26 20.78 -0.86
CA LEU A 164 -17.29 21.09 0.14
C LEU A 164 -16.69 21.66 1.43
N LEU A 165 -15.54 21.16 1.90
CA LEU A 165 -14.86 21.64 3.10
C LEU A 165 -14.36 23.08 2.94
N VAL A 166 -13.82 23.43 1.76
CA VAL A 166 -13.42 24.81 1.45
C VAL A 166 -14.64 25.72 1.44
N MET A 167 -15.74 25.32 0.79
CA MET A 167 -16.99 26.10 0.79
C MET A 167 -17.56 26.24 2.22
N HIS A 168 -17.62 25.15 2.98
CA HIS A 168 -18.08 25.13 4.36
C HIS A 168 -17.27 26.10 5.25
N GLY A 169 -15.94 26.10 5.10
CA GLY A 169 -15.03 27.00 5.82
C GLY A 169 -15.05 28.46 5.33
N TYR A 170 -15.50 28.70 4.10
CA TYR A 170 -15.63 30.05 3.54
C TYR A 170 -16.89 30.75 4.04
N PHE A 171 -18.04 30.07 4.07
CA PHE A 171 -19.34 30.65 4.40
C PHE A 171 -19.71 30.57 5.90
N LEU A 172 -18.74 30.52 6.80
CA LEU A 172 -18.97 30.45 8.26
C LEU A 172 -19.78 31.64 8.79
N PHE A 173 -20.74 31.36 9.68
CA PHE A 173 -21.63 32.37 10.27
C PHE A 173 -20.92 33.40 11.16
N LEU A 174 -20.02 32.94 12.04
CA LEU A 174 -19.48 33.78 13.11
C LEU A 174 -18.24 34.57 12.72
N ASN A 175 -17.49 34.11 11.71
CA ASN A 175 -16.24 34.72 11.28
C ASN A 175 -16.39 35.15 9.81
N LYS A 176 -16.75 36.42 9.56
CA LYS A 176 -16.87 36.96 8.20
C LYS A 176 -15.50 37.35 7.63
N ASP A 177 -14.58 37.84 8.46
CA ASP A 177 -13.24 38.26 8.03
C ASP A 177 -12.39 37.11 7.49
N TRP A 178 -11.85 37.29 6.29
CA TRP A 178 -11.00 36.29 5.63
C TRP A 178 -9.78 35.88 6.46
N LYS A 179 -9.12 36.85 7.11
CA LYS A 179 -7.92 36.62 7.93
C LYS A 179 -8.20 35.71 9.14
N SER A 180 -9.46 35.67 9.59
CA SER A 180 -9.89 34.87 10.75
C SER A 180 -10.40 33.48 10.34
N LYS A 181 -10.44 33.17 9.04
CA LYS A 181 -10.81 31.85 8.52
C LYS A 181 -9.57 30.98 8.41
N THR A 182 -9.49 29.93 9.23
CA THR A 182 -8.31 29.06 9.31
C THR A 182 -8.29 27.93 8.28
N THR A 183 -9.41 27.62 7.61
CA THR A 183 -9.53 26.44 6.72
C THR A 183 -8.48 26.44 5.60
N TRP A 184 -8.28 27.56 4.91
CA TRP A 184 -7.28 27.65 3.84
C TRP A 184 -5.84 27.54 4.37
N MET A 185 -5.59 28.01 5.60
CA MET A 185 -4.26 27.97 6.23
C MET A 185 -3.81 26.53 6.46
N TYR A 186 -4.72 25.65 6.91
CA TYR A 186 -4.42 24.23 7.07
C TYR A 186 -4.26 23.51 5.73
N LEU A 187 -5.12 23.82 4.74
CA LEU A 187 -5.24 23.01 3.53
C LEU A 187 -4.28 23.41 2.40
N ALA A 188 -3.83 24.67 2.33
CA ALA A 188 -3.09 25.19 1.18
C ALA A 188 -1.81 24.38 0.89
N VAL A 189 -0.90 24.25 1.86
CA VAL A 189 0.38 23.56 1.66
C VAL A 189 0.19 22.06 1.36
N PRO A 190 -0.58 21.30 2.16
CA PRO A 190 -0.78 19.87 1.90
C PRO A 190 -1.43 19.55 0.56
N LEU A 191 -2.43 20.33 0.14
CA LEU A 191 -3.10 20.11 -1.14
C LEU A 191 -2.20 20.45 -2.32
N VAL A 192 -1.40 21.52 -2.23
CA VAL A 192 -0.41 21.86 -3.28
C VAL A 192 0.64 20.76 -3.40
N LEU A 193 1.18 20.26 -2.29
CA LEU A 193 2.14 19.15 -2.30
C LEU A 193 1.53 17.88 -2.90
N TYR A 194 0.32 17.52 -2.47
CA TYR A 194 -0.38 16.34 -2.97
C TYR A 194 -0.67 16.43 -4.47
N THR A 195 -1.22 17.56 -4.93
CA THR A 195 -1.56 17.78 -6.35
C THR A 195 -0.30 17.79 -7.21
N THR A 196 0.77 18.47 -6.78
CA THR A 196 2.08 18.44 -7.47
C THR A 196 2.61 17.02 -7.58
N GLU A 197 2.53 16.22 -6.51
CA GLU A 197 2.91 14.81 -6.56
C GLU A 197 2.00 14.01 -7.50
N ARG A 198 0.71 14.29 -7.61
CA ARG A 198 -0.15 13.55 -8.55
C ARG A 198 0.08 13.94 -10.00
N ILE A 199 0.44 15.19 -10.29
CA ILE A 199 0.60 15.69 -11.67
C ILE A 199 2.01 15.39 -12.22
N HIS A 200 3.04 15.34 -11.37
CA HIS A 200 4.44 15.11 -11.81
C HIS A 200 4.71 13.85 -12.66
N PRO A 201 4.04 12.68 -12.52
CA PRO A 201 4.25 11.57 -13.46
C PRO A 201 3.76 11.88 -14.88
N PHE A 202 2.67 12.64 -15.03
CA PHE A 202 2.07 12.96 -16.33
C PHE A 202 2.99 13.84 -17.18
N TYR A 203 3.65 14.83 -16.58
CA TYR A 203 4.62 15.67 -17.29
C TYR A 203 5.89 14.93 -17.73
N LYS A 204 6.24 13.81 -17.08
CA LYS A 204 7.41 13.02 -17.47
C LYS A 204 7.16 12.08 -18.65
N GLY A 205 5.92 11.98 -19.15
CA GLY A 205 5.62 11.31 -20.42
C GLY A 205 6.17 9.89 -20.55
N LYS A 206 6.18 9.11 -19.47
CA LYS A 206 6.77 7.75 -19.45
C LYS A 206 5.79 6.64 -19.80
N ASP A 207 4.72 6.97 -20.51
CA ASP A 207 3.76 5.99 -21.00
C ASP A 207 4.35 5.33 -22.24
N HIS A 208 4.99 4.18 -22.04
CA HIS A 208 5.54 3.39 -23.13
C HIS A 208 4.51 2.33 -23.52
N ARG A 209 4.13 2.30 -24.79
CA ARG A 209 3.46 1.12 -25.35
C ARG A 209 4.51 0.03 -25.52
N VAL A 210 4.23 -1.14 -24.97
CA VAL A 210 5.10 -2.30 -25.01
C VAL A 210 4.35 -3.46 -25.64
N ASN A 211 5.07 -4.29 -26.37
CA ASN A 211 4.52 -5.52 -26.93
C ASN A 211 4.73 -6.66 -25.92
N ILE A 212 3.73 -7.53 -25.80
CA ILE A 212 3.86 -8.75 -24.99
C ILE A 212 4.67 -9.74 -25.81
N ILE A 213 5.80 -10.16 -25.25
CA ILE A 213 6.67 -11.19 -25.83
C ILE A 213 6.12 -12.56 -25.44
N LYS A 214 5.79 -12.74 -24.15
CA LYS A 214 5.37 -14.03 -23.60
C LYS A 214 4.47 -13.83 -22.39
N ALA A 215 3.47 -14.70 -22.25
CA ALA A 215 2.64 -14.80 -21.05
C ALA A 215 2.67 -16.24 -20.52
N ILE A 216 2.80 -16.41 -19.20
CA ILE A 216 2.82 -17.72 -18.54
C ILE A 216 1.81 -17.70 -17.40
N ILE A 217 0.98 -18.74 -17.31
CA ILE A 217 0.03 -18.92 -16.22
C ILE A 217 0.51 -20.08 -15.35
N TYR A 218 0.82 -19.80 -14.09
CA TYR A 218 1.31 -20.78 -13.11
C TYR A 218 0.17 -21.41 -12.31
N THR A 219 0.38 -22.61 -11.75
CA THR A 219 -0.53 -23.31 -10.82
C THR A 219 -0.52 -22.64 -9.44
N GLY A 220 -1.01 -21.41 -9.39
CA GLY A 220 -1.02 -20.58 -8.19
C GLY A 220 -1.78 -19.28 -8.34
N ASN A 221 -2.60 -19.17 -9.41
CA ASN A 221 -3.29 -17.94 -9.75
C ASN A 221 -2.31 -16.77 -9.97
N VAL A 222 -1.17 -17.05 -10.59
CA VAL A 222 -0.15 -16.06 -10.98
C VAL A 222 0.00 -16.05 -12.49
N LEU A 223 -0.03 -14.85 -13.07
CA LEU A 223 0.26 -14.56 -14.47
C LEU A 223 1.63 -13.86 -14.55
N ALA A 224 2.59 -14.44 -15.24
CA ALA A 224 3.82 -13.74 -15.61
C ALA A 224 3.68 -13.15 -17.02
N LEU A 225 4.00 -11.87 -17.15
CA LEU A 225 4.05 -11.16 -18.42
C LEU A 225 5.48 -10.73 -18.71
N TYR A 226 5.97 -11.11 -19.88
CA TYR A 226 7.23 -10.66 -20.46
C TYR A 226 6.90 -9.70 -21.60
N MET A 227 7.49 -8.52 -21.56
CA MET A 227 7.20 -7.43 -22.48
C MET A 227 8.50 -6.79 -23.00
N THR A 228 8.42 -6.16 -24.17
CA THR A 228 9.56 -5.45 -24.77
C THR A 228 10.05 -4.32 -23.86
N LYS A 229 11.37 -4.24 -23.64
CA LYS A 229 11.98 -3.15 -22.89
C LYS A 229 12.21 -1.94 -23.81
N PRO A 230 11.61 -0.76 -23.52
CA PRO A 230 11.87 0.44 -24.32
C PRO A 230 13.34 0.86 -24.20
N ALA A 231 13.96 1.32 -25.29
CA ALA A 231 15.40 1.62 -25.33
C ALA A 231 15.88 2.63 -24.28
N ALA A 232 15.04 3.61 -23.92
CA ALA A 232 15.36 4.60 -22.89
C ALA A 232 14.95 4.18 -21.46
N PHE A 233 14.44 2.97 -21.27
CA PHE A 233 13.88 2.51 -20.00
C PHE A 233 14.97 1.97 -19.07
N LYS A 234 15.48 2.85 -18.21
CA LYS A 234 16.44 2.51 -17.15
C LYS A 234 15.73 2.34 -15.80
N TYR A 235 16.02 1.24 -15.11
CA TYR A 235 15.51 0.95 -13.77
C TYR A 235 16.57 0.23 -12.91
N LYS A 236 16.30 0.11 -11.60
CA LYS A 236 17.12 -0.63 -10.63
C LYS A 236 16.31 -1.81 -10.07
N SER A 237 17.00 -2.86 -9.63
CA SER A 237 16.37 -4.03 -8.99
C SER A 237 15.47 -3.60 -7.82
N GLY A 238 14.30 -4.23 -7.70
CA GLY A 238 13.30 -3.91 -6.67
C GLY A 238 12.36 -2.74 -7.00
N MET A 239 12.55 -2.05 -8.13
CA MET A 239 11.58 -1.04 -8.61
C MET A 239 10.29 -1.69 -9.13
N TYR A 240 9.22 -0.90 -9.20
CA TYR A 240 7.93 -1.29 -9.76
C TYR A 240 7.54 -0.39 -10.94
N LEU A 241 6.66 -0.88 -11.79
CA LEU A 241 6.04 -0.13 -12.88
C LEU A 241 4.52 -0.19 -12.77
N PHE A 242 3.81 0.68 -13.51
CA PHE A 242 2.37 0.61 -13.63
C PHE A 242 2.00 -0.02 -14.97
N VAL A 243 1.10 -1.00 -14.94
CA VAL A 243 0.55 -1.65 -16.13
C VAL A 243 -0.87 -1.17 -16.35
N LYS A 244 -1.18 -0.80 -17.59
CA LYS A 244 -2.54 -0.56 -18.08
C LYS A 244 -2.79 -1.47 -19.27
N CYS A 245 -3.95 -2.13 -19.27
CA CYS A 245 -4.41 -2.97 -20.36
C CYS A 245 -5.73 -2.37 -20.91
N PRO A 246 -5.67 -1.62 -22.03
CA PRO A 246 -6.84 -0.95 -22.60
C PRO A 246 -8.00 -1.87 -22.95
N ASP A 247 -7.72 -3.14 -23.26
CA ASP A 247 -8.73 -4.16 -23.59
C ASP A 247 -9.59 -4.57 -22.38
N ILE A 248 -9.08 -4.32 -21.16
CA ILE A 248 -9.80 -4.59 -19.90
C ILE A 248 -10.36 -3.30 -19.34
N SER A 249 -9.52 -2.26 -19.26
CA SER A 249 -9.93 -0.95 -18.79
C SER A 249 -9.11 0.15 -19.44
N LYS A 250 -9.79 1.15 -19.99
CA LYS A 250 -9.18 2.29 -20.69
C LYS A 250 -8.40 3.22 -19.75
N PHE A 251 -8.71 3.21 -18.45
CA PHE A 251 -8.24 4.22 -17.50
C PHE A 251 -7.49 3.65 -16.29
N GLU A 252 -7.63 2.36 -16.00
CA GLU A 252 -7.01 1.77 -14.81
C GLU A 252 -5.53 1.46 -15.01
N TRP A 253 -4.72 1.87 -14.02
CA TRP A 253 -3.29 1.59 -13.92
C TRP A 253 -3.01 0.85 -12.62
N HIS A 254 -2.34 -0.30 -12.72
CA HIS A 254 -2.06 -1.17 -11.57
C HIS A 254 -0.55 -1.32 -11.36
N PRO A 255 -0.03 -1.10 -10.14
CA PRO A 255 1.41 -1.19 -9.86
C PRO A 255 1.86 -2.65 -9.67
N PHE A 256 2.97 -3.02 -10.31
CA PHE A 256 3.62 -4.33 -10.17
C PHE A 256 5.14 -4.20 -10.09
N SER A 257 5.76 -4.98 -9.20
CA SER A 257 7.22 -5.06 -9.10
C SER A 257 7.80 -5.65 -10.38
N ILE A 258 8.90 -5.06 -10.84
CA ILE A 258 9.66 -5.58 -11.97
C ILE A 258 10.42 -6.81 -11.50
N THR A 259 10.22 -7.94 -12.18
CA THR A 259 10.83 -9.23 -11.85
C THR A 259 12.03 -9.58 -12.73
N SER A 260 12.24 -8.86 -13.83
CA SER A 260 13.44 -8.99 -14.68
C SER A 260 14.62 -8.19 -14.12
N ALA A 261 15.85 -8.63 -14.40
CA ALA A 261 17.05 -7.93 -14.02
C ALA A 261 17.27 -6.68 -14.90
N PRO A 262 17.86 -5.58 -14.39
CA PRO A 262 18.11 -4.37 -15.18
C PRO A 262 18.95 -4.59 -16.46
N GLY A 263 19.74 -5.67 -16.50
CA GLY A 263 20.53 -6.07 -17.67
C GLY A 263 19.74 -6.81 -18.75
N ASP A 264 18.53 -7.29 -18.46
CA ASP A 264 17.74 -8.06 -19.42
C ASP A 264 17.22 -7.17 -20.56
N ASP A 265 17.11 -7.75 -21.76
CA ASP A 265 16.54 -7.08 -22.95
C ASP A 265 15.01 -7.01 -22.95
N TYR A 266 14.38 -7.55 -21.91
CA TYR A 266 12.94 -7.56 -21.71
C TYR A 266 12.58 -7.01 -20.32
N LEU A 267 11.31 -6.68 -20.13
CA LEU A 267 10.72 -6.39 -18.84
C LEU A 267 9.80 -7.54 -18.45
N SER A 268 9.84 -7.99 -17.19
CA SER A 268 8.87 -8.96 -16.68
C SER A 268 8.17 -8.49 -15.42
N VAL A 269 6.91 -8.92 -15.26
CA VAL A 269 6.12 -8.74 -14.04
C VAL A 269 5.37 -10.02 -13.70
N HIS A 270 5.27 -10.36 -12.41
CA HIS A 270 4.49 -11.49 -11.91
C HIS A 270 3.26 -10.98 -11.15
N ILE A 271 2.08 -11.27 -11.68
CA ILE A 271 0.79 -10.71 -11.24
C ILE A 271 -0.03 -11.82 -10.60
N ARG A 272 -0.28 -11.72 -9.30
CA ARG A 272 -1.23 -12.60 -8.61
C ARG A 272 -2.66 -12.14 -8.86
N THR A 273 -3.57 -13.05 -9.22
CA THR A 273 -4.98 -12.72 -9.43
C THR A 273 -5.70 -12.60 -8.10
N LEU A 274 -5.90 -11.36 -7.66
CA LEU A 274 -6.46 -11.02 -6.34
C LEU A 274 -7.72 -10.15 -6.40
N GLY A 275 -8.11 -9.69 -7.59
CA GLY A 275 -9.30 -8.88 -7.81
C GLY A 275 -9.73 -8.88 -9.27
N ASP A 276 -10.80 -8.15 -9.57
CA ASP A 276 -11.52 -8.19 -10.85
C ASP A 276 -10.59 -7.93 -12.04
N TRP A 277 -9.85 -6.82 -12.01
CA TRP A 277 -8.93 -6.46 -13.10
C TRP A 277 -7.84 -7.51 -13.34
N THR A 278 -7.19 -7.99 -12.28
CA THR A 278 -6.12 -9.01 -12.42
C THR A 278 -6.67 -10.37 -12.88
N THR A 279 -7.93 -10.67 -12.53
CA THR A 279 -8.60 -11.92 -12.93
C THR A 279 -8.98 -11.86 -14.41
N GLU A 280 -9.55 -10.74 -14.87
CA GLU A 280 -9.83 -10.51 -16.28
C GLU A 280 -8.55 -10.49 -17.13
N LEU A 281 -7.45 -9.92 -16.61
CA LEU A 281 -6.15 -9.95 -17.29
C LEU A 281 -5.67 -11.39 -17.51
N ARG A 282 -5.67 -12.21 -16.45
CA ARG A 282 -5.32 -13.63 -16.57
C ARG A 282 -6.24 -14.35 -17.55
N ASN A 283 -7.55 -14.13 -17.47
CA ASN A 283 -8.52 -14.78 -18.35
C ASN A 283 -8.32 -14.39 -19.82
N THR A 284 -7.97 -13.14 -20.10
CA THR A 284 -7.67 -12.64 -21.44
C THR A 284 -6.45 -13.36 -22.04
N PHE A 285 -5.37 -13.50 -21.26
CA PHE A 285 -4.19 -14.26 -21.68
C PHE A 285 -4.38 -15.78 -21.66
N ALA A 286 -5.33 -16.32 -20.88
CA ALA A 286 -5.67 -17.73 -20.90
C ALA A 286 -6.43 -18.14 -22.17
N LYS A 287 -7.26 -17.24 -22.70
CA LYS A 287 -8.05 -17.47 -23.94
C LYS A 287 -7.20 -17.36 -25.21
N THR A 288 -6.08 -16.65 -25.15
CA THR A 288 -5.16 -16.50 -26.26
C THR A 288 -4.03 -17.52 -26.08
N SER A 289 -4.07 -18.63 -26.82
CA SER A 289 -3.04 -19.67 -26.79
C SER A 289 -1.68 -19.13 -27.28
N TYR A 290 -0.93 -18.47 -26.41
CA TYR A 290 0.41 -18.00 -26.73
C TYR A 290 1.40 -19.17 -26.74
N ARG A 291 2.01 -19.38 -27.90
CA ARG A 291 2.97 -20.44 -28.17
C ARG A 291 4.25 -20.20 -27.39
N LYS A 292 4.77 -21.28 -26.80
CA LYS A 292 6.03 -21.34 -26.07
C LYS A 292 7.17 -21.30 -27.08
N ASP A 293 7.61 -20.11 -27.50
CA ASP A 293 8.87 -19.98 -28.22
C ASP A 293 10.00 -19.80 -27.21
N SER A 294 11.00 -20.68 -27.32
CA SER A 294 12.23 -20.69 -26.53
C SER A 294 13.12 -19.52 -26.93
N PHE A 295 13.41 -18.63 -25.98
CA PHE A 295 14.44 -17.62 -26.15
C PHE A 295 15.75 -18.14 -25.55
N SER A 296 16.84 -18.04 -26.33
CA SER A 296 18.19 -18.11 -25.82
C SER A 296 18.53 -16.78 -25.16
N THR A 297 18.94 -16.83 -23.90
CA THR A 297 19.58 -15.71 -23.21
C THR A 297 20.93 -15.45 -23.87
N ASN A 298 21.10 -14.27 -24.48
CA ASN A 298 22.44 -13.80 -24.83
C ASN A 298 23.02 -13.11 -23.59
N ASN A 299 24.14 -13.64 -23.11
CA ASN A 299 24.83 -13.13 -21.94
C ASN A 299 25.46 -11.76 -22.25
N PRO A 300 25.23 -10.72 -21.43
CA PRO A 300 26.10 -9.56 -21.44
C PRO A 300 27.49 -9.97 -20.97
N SER A 301 28.52 -9.44 -21.62
CA SER A 301 29.91 -9.56 -21.19
C SER A 301 30.08 -8.97 -19.78
N ASP A 302 30.86 -9.68 -18.97
CA ASP A 302 31.25 -9.30 -17.61
C ASP A 302 31.98 -7.95 -17.61
N GLU A 303 31.27 -6.89 -17.21
CA GLU A 303 31.87 -5.62 -16.82
C GLU A 303 31.59 -5.36 -15.34
N ASP A 304 32.68 -5.32 -14.58
CA ASP A 304 32.92 -4.72 -13.26
C ASP A 304 31.66 -4.39 -12.42
N ARG A 305 31.00 -5.43 -11.91
CA ARG A 305 29.87 -5.30 -10.99
C ARG A 305 30.37 -5.17 -9.54
N LYS A 306 30.15 -4.00 -8.94
CA LYS A 306 30.16 -3.83 -7.48
C LYS A 306 28.97 -4.59 -6.84
N GLY A 307 29.14 -5.88 -6.58
CA GLY A 307 28.22 -6.73 -5.83
C GLY A 307 28.80 -7.15 -4.47
N PRO A 308 27.98 -7.72 -3.56
CA PRO A 308 28.50 -8.31 -2.33
C PRO A 308 29.36 -9.55 -2.65
N GLU A 309 30.39 -9.82 -1.85
CA GLU A 309 31.21 -11.04 -1.96
C GLU A 309 30.37 -12.31 -1.72
N ARG A 310 29.34 -12.21 -0.87
CA ARG A 310 28.38 -13.28 -0.60
C ARG A 310 27.02 -12.74 -0.20
N ALA A 311 25.95 -13.38 -0.67
CA ALA A 311 24.56 -13.03 -0.42
C ALA A 311 23.77 -14.27 0.03
N TYR A 312 23.12 -14.19 1.18
CA TYR A 312 22.28 -15.25 1.73
C TYR A 312 20.80 -14.94 1.47
N PHE A 313 20.14 -15.76 0.65
CA PHE A 313 18.74 -15.55 0.25
C PHE A 313 17.80 -16.53 0.96
N TYR A 314 17.06 -16.05 1.95
CA TYR A 314 16.07 -16.86 2.68
C TYR A 314 14.65 -16.62 2.13
N TRP A 315 14.09 -17.60 1.42
CA TRP A 315 12.72 -17.54 0.91
C TRP A 315 11.78 -18.31 1.83
N VAL A 316 10.90 -17.59 2.55
CA VAL A 316 10.00 -18.17 3.55
C VAL A 316 8.54 -17.99 3.13
N THR A 317 7.84 -19.10 2.88
CA THR A 317 6.47 -19.09 2.34
C THR A 317 5.57 -20.11 3.04
N ARG A 318 4.26 -19.92 2.98
CA ARG A 318 3.25 -20.94 3.34
C ARG A 318 2.62 -21.58 2.10
N GLU A 319 2.83 -21.00 0.93
CA GLU A 319 2.13 -21.37 -0.30
C GLU A 319 3.06 -22.22 -1.17
N GLN A 320 2.75 -23.50 -1.36
CA GLN A 320 3.55 -24.40 -2.20
C GLN A 320 3.67 -23.86 -3.64
N ALA A 321 2.57 -23.33 -4.18
CA ALA A 321 2.50 -22.71 -5.50
C ALA A 321 3.50 -21.55 -5.71
N SER A 322 4.04 -20.96 -4.63
CA SER A 322 5.04 -19.90 -4.76
C SER A 322 6.38 -20.40 -5.28
N PHE A 323 6.70 -21.69 -5.11
CA PHE A 323 7.94 -22.26 -5.63
C PHE A 323 7.90 -22.51 -7.14
N GLU A 324 6.73 -22.75 -7.72
CA GLU A 324 6.60 -23.03 -9.15
C GLU A 324 6.98 -21.81 -10.01
N TRP A 325 6.49 -20.61 -9.67
CA TRP A 325 6.85 -19.41 -10.42
C TRP A 325 8.26 -18.91 -10.11
N PHE A 326 8.77 -19.19 -8.90
CA PHE A 326 10.13 -18.83 -8.51
C PHE A 326 11.18 -19.85 -9.02
N LYS A 327 10.74 -21.01 -9.55
CA LYS A 327 11.61 -22.11 -9.99
C LYS A 327 12.70 -21.66 -10.95
N GLY A 328 12.35 -20.86 -11.96
CA GLY A 328 13.34 -20.37 -12.93
C GLY A 328 14.50 -19.63 -12.27
N VAL A 329 14.21 -18.76 -11.30
CA VAL A 329 15.25 -18.03 -10.54
C VAL A 329 16.11 -18.99 -9.71
N MET A 330 15.49 -20.04 -9.12
CA MET A 330 16.22 -21.06 -8.37
C MET A 330 17.16 -21.87 -9.26
N ASP A 331 16.69 -22.25 -10.44
CA ASP A 331 17.48 -23.00 -11.41
C ASP A 331 18.61 -22.14 -11.98
N ASP A 332 18.35 -20.86 -12.29
CA ASP A 332 19.36 -19.92 -12.75
C ASP A 332 20.47 -19.72 -11.69
N ILE A 333 20.12 -19.58 -10.42
CA ILE A 333 21.12 -19.51 -9.33
C ILE A 333 21.91 -20.81 -9.27
N ALA A 334 21.26 -21.97 -9.37
CA ALA A 334 21.94 -23.26 -9.28
C ALA A 334 22.84 -23.58 -10.48
N GLU A 335 22.60 -22.97 -11.64
CA GLU A 335 23.33 -23.22 -12.89
C GLU A 335 24.41 -22.18 -13.19
N TYR A 336 24.16 -20.90 -12.88
CA TYR A 336 25.03 -19.80 -13.29
C TYR A 336 25.87 -19.18 -12.15
N ASP A 337 25.55 -19.44 -10.88
CA ASP A 337 26.34 -18.94 -9.74
C ASP A 337 27.60 -19.78 -9.49
N ASN A 338 28.52 -19.78 -10.47
CA ASN A 338 29.74 -20.58 -10.44
C ASN A 338 30.71 -20.18 -9.30
N ASP A 339 30.64 -18.93 -8.88
CA ASP A 339 31.48 -18.38 -7.81
C ASP A 339 30.85 -18.57 -6.41
N GLY A 340 29.64 -19.12 -6.33
CA GLY A 340 28.93 -19.39 -5.07
C GLY A 340 28.60 -18.10 -4.29
N VAL A 341 28.32 -17.02 -5.02
CA VAL A 341 28.00 -15.71 -4.44
C VAL A 341 26.64 -15.74 -3.75
N ILE A 342 25.68 -16.52 -4.24
CA ILE A 342 24.29 -16.56 -3.77
C ILE A 342 23.99 -17.90 -3.10
N GLU A 343 23.90 -17.91 -1.78
CA GLU A 343 23.44 -19.08 -1.02
C GLU A 343 21.94 -18.97 -0.72
N MET A 344 21.14 -19.83 -1.35
CA MET A 344 19.69 -19.78 -1.24
C MET A 344 19.12 -20.86 -0.32
N HIS A 345 18.20 -20.46 0.57
CA HIS A 345 17.50 -21.34 1.50
C HIS A 345 15.99 -21.18 1.39
N ASN A 346 15.31 -22.24 0.95
CA ASN A 346 13.86 -22.29 0.81
C ASN A 346 13.21 -22.87 2.07
N TYR A 347 12.16 -22.22 2.59
CA TYR A 347 11.39 -22.69 3.74
C TYR A 347 9.88 -22.69 3.45
N LEU A 348 9.27 -23.88 3.47
CA LEU A 348 7.82 -24.07 3.41
C LEU A 348 7.25 -24.26 4.82
N THR A 349 6.60 -23.21 5.32
CA THR A 349 6.11 -23.09 6.70
C THR A 349 4.65 -23.53 6.91
N SER A 350 3.97 -23.97 5.85
CA SER A 350 2.63 -24.58 5.96
C SER A 350 2.69 -26.03 6.41
N VAL A 351 3.86 -26.67 6.29
CA VAL A 351 4.13 -27.98 6.86
C VAL A 351 4.43 -27.80 8.34
N TYR A 352 3.80 -28.66 9.16
CA TYR A 352 3.66 -28.56 10.61
C TYR A 352 4.99 -28.36 11.35
N GLU A 353 4.92 -27.92 12.62
CA GLU A 353 6.08 -27.54 13.43
C GLU A 353 7.17 -28.63 13.49
N GLU A 354 8.40 -28.20 13.78
CA GLU A 354 9.58 -29.05 13.89
C GLU A 354 9.32 -30.14 14.97
N GLY A 355 9.16 -31.40 14.53
CA GLY A 355 8.80 -32.53 15.40
C GLY A 355 7.53 -33.30 15.00
N ASP A 356 6.73 -32.81 14.04
CA ASP A 356 5.58 -33.56 13.50
C ASP A 356 6.06 -34.75 12.64
N ALA A 357 5.50 -35.94 12.87
CA ALA A 357 5.77 -37.15 12.11
C ALA A 357 5.53 -36.99 10.60
N ARG A 358 4.58 -36.13 10.19
CA ARG A 358 4.31 -35.81 8.77
C ARG A 358 5.39 -34.94 8.16
N SER A 359 5.93 -33.98 8.92
CA SER A 359 7.07 -33.16 8.51
C SER A 359 8.33 -34.03 8.39
N ALA A 360 8.52 -34.99 9.31
CA ALA A 360 9.61 -35.96 9.25
C ALA A 360 9.53 -36.87 8.01
N LEU A 361 8.32 -37.35 7.66
CA LEU A 361 8.10 -38.15 6.46
C LEU A 361 8.41 -37.36 5.19
N ILE A 362 7.89 -36.13 5.06
CA ILE A 362 8.17 -35.28 3.89
C ILE A 362 9.67 -34.96 3.80
N ALA A 363 10.32 -34.67 4.94
CA ALA A 363 11.76 -34.44 4.97
C ALA A 363 12.59 -35.69 4.61
N MET A 364 12.11 -36.89 4.94
CA MET A 364 12.73 -38.15 4.55
C MET A 364 12.57 -38.41 3.05
N ILE A 365 11.38 -38.22 2.50
CA ILE A 365 11.12 -38.30 1.06
C ILE A 365 11.99 -37.29 0.31
N GLN A 366 12.08 -36.06 0.81
CA GLN A 366 12.97 -35.03 0.27
C GLN A 366 14.44 -35.47 0.25
N LYS A 367 14.95 -36.05 1.34
CA LYS A 367 16.32 -36.56 1.41
C LYS A 367 16.55 -37.66 0.37
N LEU A 368 15.61 -38.60 0.24
CA LEU A 368 15.71 -39.70 -0.72
C LEU A 368 15.66 -39.22 -2.16
N GLN A 369 14.72 -38.33 -2.49
CA GLN A 369 14.56 -37.77 -3.83
C GLN A 369 15.79 -36.98 -4.25
N HIS A 370 16.33 -36.15 -3.35
CA HIS A 370 17.54 -35.39 -3.62
C HIS A 370 18.78 -36.29 -3.73
N ALA A 371 18.87 -37.37 -2.94
CA ALA A 371 19.95 -38.34 -3.07
C ALA A 371 19.88 -39.14 -4.38
N LYS A 372 18.67 -39.40 -4.89
CA LYS A 372 18.45 -40.17 -6.12
C LYS A 372 18.58 -39.32 -7.39
N ASN A 373 17.95 -38.15 -7.40
CA ASN A 373 17.75 -37.34 -8.60
C ASN A 373 18.42 -35.95 -8.52
N GLY A 374 18.99 -35.58 -7.36
CA GLY A 374 19.62 -34.27 -7.19
C GLY A 374 18.66 -33.08 -7.18
N VAL A 375 17.35 -33.31 -7.04
CA VAL A 375 16.32 -32.27 -7.11
C VAL A 375 15.37 -32.31 -5.91
N ASP A 376 14.77 -31.16 -5.63
CA ASP A 376 13.80 -30.93 -4.58
C ASP A 376 12.43 -31.56 -4.87
N VAL A 377 11.76 -32.12 -3.88
CA VAL A 377 10.46 -32.80 -4.07
C VAL A 377 9.31 -31.84 -4.37
N VAL A 378 9.43 -30.56 -3.99
CA VAL A 378 8.36 -29.57 -4.16
C VAL A 378 8.61 -28.67 -5.34
N SER A 379 9.82 -28.12 -5.44
CA SER A 379 10.19 -27.18 -6.50
C SER A 379 10.81 -27.86 -7.71
N GLU A 380 11.26 -29.11 -7.59
CA GLU A 380 12.06 -29.84 -8.60
C GLU A 380 13.33 -29.09 -9.04
N SER A 381 13.80 -28.14 -8.24
CA SER A 381 15.06 -27.42 -8.45
C SER A 381 16.21 -28.16 -7.74
N ARG A 382 17.46 -27.86 -8.11
CA ARG A 382 18.64 -28.33 -7.36
C ARG A 382 18.76 -27.67 -5.98
N ILE A 383 18.05 -26.56 -5.76
CA ILE A 383 18.01 -25.87 -4.46
C ILE A 383 16.98 -26.56 -3.56
N ARG A 384 17.46 -27.06 -2.41
CA ARG A 384 16.66 -27.83 -1.47
C ARG A 384 15.71 -26.98 -0.62
N THR A 385 14.48 -27.47 -0.42
CA THR A 385 13.47 -26.88 0.47
C THR A 385 13.48 -27.52 1.87
N HIS A 386 13.35 -26.68 2.89
CA HIS A 386 13.15 -27.05 4.28
C HIS A 386 11.66 -26.94 4.67
N PHE A 387 11.13 -27.96 5.33
CA PHE A 387 9.72 -28.05 5.74
C PHE A 387 9.54 -27.67 7.21
N ALA A 388 9.92 -26.44 7.55
CA ALA A 388 9.85 -25.92 8.91
C ALA A 388 9.92 -24.39 8.87
N ARG A 389 9.80 -23.76 10.04
CA ARG A 389 10.18 -22.35 10.18
C ARG A 389 11.70 -22.24 10.37
N PRO A 390 12.36 -21.22 9.79
CA PRO A 390 13.78 -20.99 10.04
C PRO A 390 14.04 -20.69 11.52
N ASN A 391 15.05 -21.33 12.10
CA ASN A 391 15.56 -20.96 13.42
C ASN A 391 16.55 -19.79 13.28
N TRP A 392 16.03 -18.57 13.28
CA TRP A 392 16.83 -17.36 13.03
C TRP A 392 17.97 -17.17 14.04
N LYS A 393 17.82 -17.59 15.30
CA LYS A 393 18.91 -17.53 16.29
C LYS A 393 20.10 -18.38 15.83
N LYS A 394 19.83 -19.61 15.42
CA LYS A 394 20.86 -20.53 14.93
C LYS A 394 21.49 -20.02 13.63
N VAL A 395 20.66 -19.55 12.70
CA VAL A 395 21.11 -18.97 11.42
C VAL A 395 22.07 -17.80 11.66
N PHE A 396 21.68 -16.81 12.47
CA PHE A 396 22.53 -15.65 12.73
C PHE A 396 23.79 -16.01 13.53
N SER A 397 23.72 -16.96 14.47
CA SER A 397 24.91 -17.47 15.16
C SER A 397 25.90 -18.09 14.17
N GLN A 398 25.43 -18.96 13.27
CA GLN A 398 26.27 -19.60 12.26
C GLN A 398 26.88 -18.59 11.29
N LEU A 399 26.11 -17.58 10.86
CA LEU A 399 26.62 -16.51 10.00
C LEU A 399 27.70 -15.69 10.69
N ALA A 400 27.51 -15.35 11.97
CA ALA A 400 28.51 -14.63 12.76
C ALA A 400 29.80 -15.47 12.95
N ASP A 401 29.66 -16.78 13.18
CA ASP A 401 30.80 -17.70 13.31
C ASP A 401 31.55 -17.87 11.99
N THR A 402 30.83 -17.88 10.86
CA THR A 402 31.40 -18.08 9.52
C THR A 402 32.13 -16.83 9.01
N HIS A 403 31.57 -15.65 9.28
CA HIS A 403 32.04 -14.37 8.76
C HIS A 403 32.61 -13.50 9.89
N GLN A 404 33.64 -14.02 10.57
CA GLN A 404 34.27 -13.33 11.69
C GLN A 404 34.82 -11.98 11.24
N SER A 405 34.43 -10.90 11.94
CA SER A 405 34.86 -9.52 11.67
C SER A 405 34.35 -8.89 10.38
N SER A 406 33.46 -9.56 9.64
CA SER A 406 32.80 -8.98 8.46
C SER A 406 31.49 -8.32 8.85
N ARG A 407 31.14 -7.24 8.15
CA ARG A 407 29.82 -6.61 8.29
C ARG A 407 28.83 -7.30 7.35
N ILE A 408 27.78 -7.87 7.91
CA ILE A 408 26.69 -8.48 7.16
C ILE A 408 25.49 -7.54 7.19
N ASP A 409 25.04 -7.04 6.04
CA ASP A 409 23.83 -6.21 5.96
C ASP A 409 22.58 -7.09 5.80
N LEU A 410 21.50 -6.78 6.54
CA LEU A 410 20.23 -7.53 6.49
C LEU A 410 19.15 -6.72 5.78
N VAL A 411 18.56 -7.30 4.73
CA VAL A 411 17.40 -6.75 4.01
C VAL A 411 16.18 -7.66 4.23
N LEU A 412 15.06 -7.07 4.67
CA LEU A 412 13.82 -7.80 4.94
C LEU A 412 12.68 -7.28 4.06
N SER A 413 12.09 -8.14 3.23
CA SER A 413 10.91 -7.83 2.43
C SER A 413 9.78 -8.82 2.73
N GLY A 414 8.68 -8.35 3.31
CA GLY A 414 7.53 -9.20 3.67
C GLY A 414 6.67 -8.65 4.82
N LYS A 415 5.70 -9.44 5.29
CA LYS A 415 4.84 -9.04 6.43
C LYS A 415 5.67 -8.94 7.72
N HIS A 416 5.89 -7.70 8.19
CA HIS A 416 6.49 -7.41 9.49
C HIS A 416 5.51 -7.70 10.63
N GLY A 417 5.31 -8.99 10.94
CA GLY A 417 4.71 -9.43 12.20
C GLY A 417 5.79 -9.77 13.25
N ARG A 418 5.48 -10.63 14.22
CA ARG A 418 6.42 -11.14 15.23
C ARG A 418 7.77 -11.61 14.65
N VAL A 419 7.77 -12.22 13.46
CA VAL A 419 8.97 -12.76 12.82
C VAL A 419 9.98 -11.67 12.44
N GLY A 420 9.52 -10.55 11.89
CA GLY A 420 10.40 -9.43 11.53
C GLY A 420 11.02 -8.78 12.77
N SER A 421 10.24 -8.60 13.83
CA SER A 421 10.73 -8.08 15.12
C SER A 421 11.76 -9.03 15.75
N GLN A 422 11.49 -10.34 15.71
CA GLN A 422 12.38 -11.36 16.23
C GLN A 422 13.70 -11.44 15.44
N MET A 423 13.65 -11.35 14.10
CA MET A 423 14.86 -11.30 13.26
C MET A 423 15.70 -10.07 13.57
N LYS A 424 15.08 -8.88 13.64
CA LYS A 424 15.79 -7.65 14.01
C LYS A 424 16.47 -7.77 15.38
N ALA A 425 15.75 -8.28 16.39
CA ALA A 425 16.30 -8.49 17.72
C ALA A 425 17.46 -9.51 17.75
N CYS A 426 17.34 -10.61 17.00
CA CYS A 426 18.42 -11.61 16.93
C CYS A 426 19.65 -11.04 16.23
N TYR A 427 19.46 -10.34 15.10
CA TYR A 427 20.54 -9.72 14.35
C TYR A 427 21.26 -8.63 15.16
N SER A 428 20.54 -7.73 15.83
CA SER A 428 21.13 -6.71 16.72
C SER A 428 21.99 -7.28 17.83
N ASN A 429 21.67 -8.48 18.33
CA ASN A 429 22.43 -9.13 19.39
C ASN A 429 23.70 -9.84 18.89
N HIS A 430 23.83 -10.10 17.59
CA HIS A 430 24.91 -10.93 17.05
C HIS A 430 25.80 -10.19 16.04
N MET A 431 25.36 -9.07 15.44
CA MET A 431 26.12 -8.38 14.39
C MET A 431 26.01 -6.84 14.44
N PRO A 432 27.05 -6.09 14.02
CA PRO A 432 27.03 -4.63 13.95
C PRO A 432 26.01 -4.14 12.91
N ILE A 433 25.17 -3.20 13.33
CA ILE A 433 23.89 -2.86 12.70
C ILE A 433 24.06 -1.99 11.44
N VAL A 434 23.56 -2.46 10.29
CA VAL A 434 22.85 -1.62 9.32
C VAL A 434 21.65 -2.40 8.75
N ILE A 435 20.45 -1.91 9.04
CA ILE A 435 19.20 -2.43 8.49
C ILE A 435 18.77 -1.49 7.37
N PHE A 436 18.77 -1.98 6.13
CA PHE A 436 18.00 -1.34 5.07
C PHE A 436 16.59 -1.93 5.14
N SER A 437 15.62 -1.16 5.66
CA SER A 437 14.21 -1.49 5.39
C SER A 437 13.93 -1.31 3.92
#